data_AF-A0A662HVH8-F1
#
_entry.id   AF-A0A662HVH8-F1
#
_cell.length_a   1.000
_cell.length_b   1.000
_cell.length_c   1.000
_cell.angle_alpha   90.00
_cell.angle_beta   90.00
_cell.angle_gamma   90.00
#
_symmetry.space_group_name_H-M   'P 1'
#
loop_
_entity.id
_entity.type
_entity.pdbx_description
1 polymer ?
#
loop_
_entity_poly.entity_id
_entity_poly.type
_entity_poly.pdbx_seq_one_letter_code
_entity_poly.pdbx_strand_id
1 'polypeptide(L)'
;MERAEKELSSELYEDLVRLYRHCVVRGLSPDTLYTYLNRSLLFLNYVQKLGKSLDDLELDDVEEYLSSISNPLSRKVYVRAIRCFAKANIKEHPVFYRLSRQIKYPKEKVKLPELPSSMDVNRLIQCARQPYKSIIVMLYEGGLRRCEALSLKYGDVEDWDIGYRVRVKYSKSLPRTVFVIRYAYVLREWLQQHRSKEREDWLFYNTFGEPIRPSALTMYIHRLCKRIGLNPKLLLPHNLRHLRATEMYKERKFTELLLMKYFGWKTRKMIDVYAKITVDDLEETVRELYGIKKEERKTLFCPKCGLRIEFSAQYCPRCGTKLDTEELREKALREEERFIKLLRLLEKKIRDNPELLSKILDLVKADLNSQQST
;
A
#
# COMPACT_ATOMS: atom_id res chain seq x y z
N MET A 1 31.41 2.20 -11.50
CA MET A 1 32.85 2.01 -11.23
C MET A 1 33.64 3.16 -11.83
N GLU A 2 33.45 3.48 -13.12
CA GLU A 2 34.05 4.68 -13.77
C GLU A 2 33.95 5.98 -12.95
N ARG A 3 32.78 6.26 -12.36
CA ARG A 3 32.62 7.41 -11.47
C ARG A 3 33.56 7.38 -10.26
N ALA A 4 33.71 6.22 -9.63
CA ALA A 4 34.55 6.06 -8.46
C ALA A 4 36.04 6.19 -8.80
N GLU A 5 36.45 5.69 -9.96
CA GLU A 5 37.83 5.80 -10.48
C GLU A 5 38.26 7.26 -10.66
N LYS A 6 37.32 8.15 -11.01
CA LYS A 6 37.58 9.59 -11.16
C LYS A 6 37.56 10.36 -9.83
N GLU A 7 36.83 9.87 -8.84
CA GLU A 7 36.57 10.59 -7.57
C GLU A 7 37.53 10.16 -6.44
N LEU A 8 38.01 8.92 -6.46
CA LEU A 8 38.82 8.33 -5.38
C LEU A 8 40.30 8.25 -5.76
N SER A 9 41.16 8.27 -4.75
CA SER A 9 42.56 7.86 -4.86
C SER A 9 42.64 6.41 -5.33
N SER A 10 43.78 6.07 -5.94
CA SER A 10 44.02 4.71 -6.46
C SER A 10 43.80 3.64 -5.40
N GLU A 11 44.26 3.90 -4.17
CA GLU A 11 44.10 2.99 -3.03
C GLU A 11 42.63 2.77 -2.65
N LEU A 12 41.87 3.86 -2.45
CA LEU A 12 40.45 3.78 -2.07
C LEU A 12 39.58 3.22 -3.20
N TYR A 13 39.97 3.44 -4.45
CA TYR A 13 39.30 2.81 -5.59
C TYR A 13 39.45 1.29 -5.56
N GLU A 14 40.66 0.77 -5.29
CA GLU A 14 40.89 -0.67 -5.14
C GLU A 14 40.12 -1.27 -3.96
N ASP A 15 40.00 -0.54 -2.85
CA ASP A 15 39.12 -0.94 -1.75
C ASP A 15 37.65 -1.09 -2.17
N LEU A 16 37.17 -0.21 -3.04
CA LEU A 16 35.81 -0.27 -3.56
C LEU A 16 35.64 -1.43 -4.56
N VAL A 17 36.66 -1.72 -5.36
CA VAL A 17 36.70 -2.90 -6.25
C VAL A 17 36.64 -4.20 -5.45
N ARG A 18 37.35 -4.28 -4.33
CA ARG A 18 37.26 -5.42 -3.39
C ARG A 18 35.83 -5.59 -2.84
N LEU A 19 35.16 -4.51 -2.46
CA LEU A 19 33.74 -4.55 -2.08
C LEU A 19 32.85 -5.09 -3.21
N TYR A 20 33.06 -4.64 -4.45
CA TYR A 20 32.31 -5.13 -5.61
C TYR A 20 32.45 -6.65 -5.74
N ARG A 21 33.69 -7.16 -5.78
CA ARG A 21 33.97 -8.60 -5.90
C ARG A 21 33.33 -9.40 -4.75
N HIS A 22 33.46 -8.91 -3.52
CA HIS A 22 32.85 -9.52 -2.33
C HIS A 22 31.33 -9.61 -2.40
N CYS A 23 30.66 -8.57 -2.91
CA CYS A 23 29.21 -8.55 -3.07
C CYS A 23 28.74 -9.49 -4.20
N VAL A 24 29.49 -9.56 -5.31
CA VAL A 24 29.20 -10.46 -6.44
C VAL A 24 29.33 -11.92 -6.03
N VAL A 25 30.42 -12.30 -5.35
CA VAL A 25 30.64 -13.69 -4.88
C VAL A 25 29.52 -14.16 -3.94
N ARG A 26 28.93 -13.25 -3.16
CA ARG A 26 27.80 -13.54 -2.27
C ARG A 26 26.43 -13.57 -2.97
N GLY A 27 26.37 -13.33 -4.28
CA GLY A 27 25.13 -13.34 -5.04
C GLY A 27 24.15 -12.24 -4.63
N LEU A 28 24.65 -11.07 -4.21
CA LEU A 28 23.77 -9.95 -3.86
C LEU A 28 23.04 -9.42 -5.10
N SER A 29 21.76 -9.07 -4.94
CA SER A 29 20.96 -8.49 -6.03
C SER A 29 21.59 -7.19 -6.57
N PRO A 30 21.39 -6.86 -7.87
CA PRO A 30 21.93 -5.64 -8.48
C PRO A 30 21.60 -4.35 -7.71
N ASP A 31 20.36 -4.22 -7.22
CA ASP A 31 19.93 -3.08 -6.40
C ASP A 31 20.75 -2.94 -5.11
N THR A 32 21.03 -4.08 -4.46
CA THR A 32 21.77 -4.11 -3.19
C THR A 32 23.24 -3.79 -3.43
N LEU A 33 23.81 -4.38 -4.49
CA LEU A 33 25.17 -4.09 -4.92
C LEU A 33 25.34 -2.60 -5.23
N TYR A 34 24.47 -2.03 -6.06
CA TYR A 34 24.49 -0.60 -6.38
C TYR A 34 24.39 0.26 -5.11
N THR A 35 23.48 -0.11 -4.20
CA THR A 35 23.31 0.61 -2.93
C THR A 35 24.60 0.56 -2.11
N TYR A 36 25.23 -0.60 -1.95
CA TYR A 36 26.44 -0.73 -1.14
C TYR A 36 27.62 0.00 -1.76
N LEU A 37 27.82 -0.11 -3.07
CA LEU A 37 28.87 0.61 -3.78
C LEU A 37 28.70 2.12 -3.68
N ASN A 38 27.50 2.63 -3.96
CA ASN A 38 27.25 4.07 -3.95
C ASN A 38 27.38 4.66 -2.54
N ARG A 39 26.90 3.95 -1.50
CA ARG A 39 27.00 4.43 -0.11
C ARG A 39 28.44 4.37 0.40
N SER A 40 29.21 3.35 -0.01
CA SER A 40 30.62 3.26 0.33
C SER A 40 31.44 4.33 -0.41
N LEU A 41 31.19 4.56 -1.70
CA LEU A 41 31.81 5.65 -2.46
C LEU A 41 31.63 7.02 -1.77
N LEU A 42 30.40 7.34 -1.36
CA LEU A 42 30.12 8.60 -0.67
C LEU A 42 30.83 8.71 0.69
N PHE A 43 31.06 7.58 1.37
CA PHE A 43 31.82 7.56 2.63
C PHE A 43 33.32 7.72 2.35
N LEU A 44 33.86 7.02 1.35
CA LEU A 44 35.26 7.12 0.95
C LEU A 44 35.63 8.54 0.48
N ASN A 45 34.74 9.21 -0.25
CA ASN A 45 34.92 10.62 -0.61
C ASN A 45 34.99 11.55 0.63
N TYR A 46 34.31 11.20 1.73
CA TYR A 46 34.43 11.95 2.99
C TYR A 46 35.77 11.66 3.67
N VAL A 47 36.18 10.39 3.76
CA VAL A 47 37.47 9.98 4.33
C VAL A 47 38.64 10.65 3.58
N GLN A 48 38.59 10.67 2.26
CA GLN A 48 39.60 11.36 1.44
C GLN A 48 39.66 12.86 1.71
N LYS A 49 38.53 13.52 1.98
CA LYS A 49 38.49 14.95 2.33
C LYS A 49 39.02 15.23 3.74
N LEU A 50 38.89 14.28 4.66
CA LEU A 50 39.55 14.35 5.97
C LEU A 50 41.08 14.19 5.86
N GLY A 51 41.56 13.58 4.77
CA GLY A 51 42.98 13.28 4.58
C GLY A 51 43.50 12.17 5.50
N LYS A 52 42.60 11.34 6.07
CA LYS A 52 42.94 10.20 6.93
C LYS A 52 42.97 8.90 6.11
N SER A 53 43.84 7.96 6.50
CA SER A 53 43.71 6.57 6.07
C SER A 53 42.49 5.91 6.74
N LEU A 54 41.99 4.81 6.18
CA LEU A 54 40.88 4.05 6.77
C LEU A 54 41.24 3.52 8.17
N ASP A 55 42.48 3.08 8.37
CA ASP A 55 42.95 2.55 9.65
C ASP A 55 43.29 3.65 10.69
N ASP A 56 43.37 4.92 10.25
CA ASP A 56 43.55 6.09 11.14
C ASP A 56 42.20 6.71 11.58
N LEU A 57 41.08 6.16 11.12
CA LEU A 57 39.77 6.66 11.48
C LEU A 57 39.43 6.37 12.93
N GLU A 58 38.85 7.37 13.58
CA GLU A 58 38.27 7.26 14.91
C GLU A 58 36.75 7.07 14.83
N LEU A 59 36.15 6.68 15.95
CA LEU A 59 34.71 6.47 16.01
C LEU A 59 33.94 7.76 15.75
N ASP A 60 34.47 8.88 16.24
CA ASP A 60 33.89 10.21 16.12
C ASP A 60 33.85 10.67 14.65
N ASP A 61 34.87 10.37 13.83
CA ASP A 61 34.86 10.68 12.39
C ASP A 61 33.67 9.99 11.68
N VAL A 62 33.42 8.73 12.04
CA VAL A 62 32.33 7.96 11.43
C VAL A 62 30.97 8.42 11.95
N GLU A 63 30.88 8.78 13.22
CA GLU A 63 29.65 9.31 13.81
C GLU A 63 29.30 10.71 13.27
N GLU A 64 30.30 11.55 13.02
CA GLU A 64 30.13 12.84 12.35
C GLU A 64 29.60 12.65 10.92
N TYR A 65 30.23 11.76 10.15
CA TYR A 65 29.75 11.41 8.81
C TYR A 65 28.30 10.94 8.83
N LEU A 66 27.97 10.00 9.73
CA LEU A 66 26.60 9.48 9.83
C LEU A 66 25.62 10.55 10.31
N SER A 67 26.04 11.50 11.13
CA SER A 67 25.22 12.61 11.63
C SER A 67 24.86 13.62 10.54
N SER A 68 25.72 13.79 9.53
CA SER A 68 25.41 14.59 8.33
C SER A 68 24.20 14.06 7.53
N ILE A 69 23.80 12.80 7.77
CA ILE A 69 22.73 12.11 7.05
C ILE A 69 21.40 12.31 7.78
N SER A 70 20.62 13.27 7.29
CA SER A 70 19.35 13.69 7.91
C SER A 70 18.37 12.53 8.18
N ASN A 71 18.13 11.67 7.19
CA ASN A 71 17.15 10.57 7.30
C ASN A 71 17.71 9.34 8.07
N PRO A 72 17.09 8.93 9.20
CA PRO A 72 17.51 7.75 9.97
C PRO A 72 17.48 6.43 9.19
N LEU A 73 16.51 6.26 8.27
CA LEU A 73 16.44 5.06 7.42
C LEU A 73 17.63 5.00 6.46
N SER A 74 18.01 6.15 5.91
CA SER A 74 19.23 6.26 5.11
C SER A 74 20.46 5.93 5.97
N ARG A 75 20.59 6.50 7.18
CA ARG A 75 21.70 6.19 8.11
C ARG A 75 21.89 4.69 8.31
N LYS A 76 20.81 3.94 8.55
CA LYS A 76 20.89 2.47 8.70
C LYS A 76 21.49 1.78 7.48
N VAL A 77 21.14 2.23 6.27
CA VAL A 77 21.69 1.70 5.02
C VAL A 77 23.17 2.04 4.88
N TYR A 78 23.59 3.24 5.27
CA TYR A 78 25.01 3.63 5.32
C TYR A 78 25.80 2.76 6.30
N VAL A 79 25.32 2.58 7.54
CA VAL A 79 25.99 1.70 8.52
C VAL A 79 26.14 0.28 7.98
N ARG A 80 25.12 -0.25 7.27
CA ARG A 80 25.23 -1.57 6.61
C ARG A 80 26.29 -1.59 5.52
N ALA A 81 26.32 -0.56 4.67
CA ALA A 81 27.31 -0.46 3.59
C ALA A 81 28.73 -0.35 4.15
N ILE A 82 28.97 0.54 5.12
CA ILE A 82 30.26 0.76 5.79
C ILE A 82 30.77 -0.55 6.43
N ARG A 83 29.91 -1.25 7.18
CA ARG A 83 30.29 -2.54 7.78
C ARG A 83 30.55 -3.64 6.75
N CYS A 84 29.82 -3.64 5.63
CA CYS A 84 30.05 -4.59 4.54
C CYS A 84 31.38 -4.30 3.84
N PHE A 85 31.66 -3.03 3.57
CA PHE A 85 32.91 -2.51 3.02
C PHE A 85 34.09 -2.87 3.92
N ALA A 86 34.02 -2.59 5.21
CA ALA A 86 35.06 -2.96 6.18
C ALA A 86 35.31 -4.48 6.20
N LYS A 87 34.25 -5.30 6.09
CA LYS A 87 34.39 -6.76 6.01
C LYS A 87 35.06 -7.21 4.71
N ALA A 88 34.83 -6.52 3.59
CA ALA A 88 35.43 -6.85 2.30
C ALA A 88 36.94 -6.53 2.28
N ASN A 89 37.36 -5.52 3.03
CA ASN A 89 38.74 -5.01 3.08
C ASN A 89 39.48 -5.38 4.37
N ILE A 90 39.04 -6.43 5.09
CA ILE A 90 39.61 -6.82 6.39
C ILE A 90 41.11 -7.13 6.37
N LYS A 91 41.64 -7.59 5.23
CA LYS A 91 43.07 -7.93 5.08
C LYS A 91 43.95 -6.68 5.02
N GLU A 92 43.48 -5.64 4.34
CA GLU A 92 44.22 -4.39 4.16
C GLU A 92 43.99 -3.43 5.33
N HIS A 93 42.75 -3.40 5.86
CA HIS A 93 42.31 -2.43 6.88
C HIS A 93 41.71 -3.12 8.12
N PRO A 94 42.52 -3.87 8.91
CA PRO A 94 42.04 -4.61 10.08
C PRO A 94 41.62 -3.69 11.24
N VAL A 95 42.22 -2.50 11.38
CA VAL A 95 41.84 -1.53 12.43
C VAL A 95 40.46 -0.96 12.12
N PHE A 96 40.23 -0.53 10.88
CA PHE A 96 38.95 -0.06 10.40
C PHE A 96 37.85 -1.13 10.52
N TYR A 97 38.17 -2.41 10.26
CA TYR A 97 37.22 -3.49 10.50
C TYR A 97 36.78 -3.56 11.96
N ARG A 98 37.71 -3.45 12.92
CA ARG A 98 37.39 -3.42 14.35
C ARG A 98 36.56 -2.19 14.73
N LEU A 99 36.92 -1.01 14.20
CA LEU A 99 36.16 0.23 14.38
C LEU A 99 34.71 0.08 13.88
N SER A 100 34.54 -0.46 12.67
CA SER A 100 33.22 -0.59 12.02
C SER A 100 32.21 -1.42 12.84
N ARG A 101 32.70 -2.37 13.65
CA ARG A 101 31.88 -3.21 14.53
C ARG A 101 31.33 -2.45 15.72
N GLN A 102 31.96 -1.35 16.12
CA GLN A 102 31.54 -0.50 17.24
C GLN A 102 30.41 0.46 16.83
N ILE A 103 30.31 0.82 15.54
CA ILE A 103 29.27 1.72 15.00
C ILE A 103 27.87 1.19 15.33
N LYS A 104 27.07 1.91 16.11
CA LYS A 104 25.72 1.45 16.48
C LYS A 104 24.73 1.70 15.34
N TYR A 105 23.77 0.78 15.18
CA TYR A 105 22.62 1.07 14.31
C TYR A 105 21.73 2.14 14.96
N PRO A 106 21.15 3.06 14.17
CA PRO A 106 20.20 4.03 14.70
C PRO A 106 19.01 3.30 15.32
N LYS A 107 18.55 3.77 16.49
CA LYS A 107 17.36 3.23 17.15
C LYS A 107 16.14 3.48 16.26
N GLU A 108 15.43 2.41 15.90
CA GLU A 108 14.17 2.52 15.17
C GLU A 108 13.01 2.60 16.16
N LYS A 109 12.25 3.71 16.12
CA LYS A 109 10.89 3.70 16.64
C LYS A 109 10.04 2.97 15.62
N VAL A 110 9.63 1.74 15.91
CA VAL A 110 8.69 0.98 15.06
C VAL A 110 7.34 1.69 15.11
N LYS A 111 7.12 2.61 14.17
CA LYS A 111 5.80 3.16 13.92
C LYS A 111 5.06 2.21 13.00
N LEU A 112 3.85 1.82 13.39
CA LEU A 112 2.97 1.16 12.44
C LEU A 112 2.74 2.06 11.24
N PRO A 113 2.66 1.50 10.01
CA PRO A 113 2.24 2.28 8.87
C PRO A 113 0.82 2.81 9.12
N GLU A 114 0.64 4.12 8.98
CA GLU A 114 -0.69 4.71 8.86
C GLU A 114 -1.31 4.21 7.56
N LEU A 115 -2.46 3.55 7.65
CA LEU A 115 -3.15 2.96 6.51
C LEU A 115 -4.31 3.87 6.07
N PRO A 116 -4.58 3.95 4.75
CA PRO A 116 -5.75 4.66 4.26
C PRO A 116 -7.04 3.92 4.66
N SER A 117 -8.17 4.63 4.65
CA SER A 117 -9.47 3.97 4.83
C SER A 117 -9.89 3.23 3.56
N SER A 118 -10.68 2.16 3.69
CA SER A 118 -11.24 1.44 2.54
C SER A 118 -12.14 2.34 1.68
N MET A 119 -12.77 3.35 2.29
CA MET A 119 -13.55 4.37 1.59
C MET A 119 -12.68 5.23 0.68
N ASP A 120 -11.52 5.70 1.17
CA ASP A 120 -10.57 6.49 0.39
C ASP A 120 -10.01 5.71 -0.79
N VAL A 121 -9.72 4.41 -0.58
CA VAL A 121 -9.25 3.53 -1.65
C VAL A 121 -10.32 3.32 -2.71
N ASN A 122 -11.58 3.13 -2.31
CA ASN A 122 -12.70 3.05 -3.25
C ASN A 122 -12.84 4.36 -4.06
N ARG A 123 -12.79 5.52 -3.40
CA ARG A 123 -12.84 6.81 -4.08
C ARG A 123 -11.68 6.97 -5.07
N LEU A 124 -10.47 6.57 -4.68
CA LEU A 124 -9.30 6.56 -5.56
C LEU A 124 -9.51 5.67 -6.78
N ILE A 125 -10.04 4.45 -6.61
CA ILE A 125 -10.35 3.53 -7.72
C ILE A 125 -11.41 4.15 -8.64
N GLN A 126 -12.51 4.67 -8.12
CA GLN A 126 -13.59 5.20 -8.97
C GLN A 126 -13.15 6.41 -9.78
N CYS A 127 -12.31 7.29 -9.22
CA CYS A 127 -11.81 8.48 -9.91
C CYS A 127 -10.58 8.22 -10.80
N ALA A 128 -9.98 7.03 -10.74
CA ALA A 128 -8.85 6.66 -11.59
C ALA A 128 -9.29 6.33 -13.03
N ARG A 129 -8.40 6.57 -13.98
CA ARG A 129 -8.56 6.26 -15.41
C ARG A 129 -7.81 4.97 -15.73
N GLN A 130 -8.25 4.25 -16.73
CA GLN A 130 -7.49 3.11 -17.25
C GLN A 130 -6.16 3.57 -17.87
N PRO A 131 -5.09 2.76 -17.80
CA PRO A 131 -4.98 1.49 -17.07
C PRO A 131 -4.75 1.62 -15.56
N TYR A 132 -4.45 2.83 -15.04
CA TYR A 132 -4.09 3.05 -13.64
C TYR A 132 -5.16 2.55 -12.66
N LYS A 133 -6.43 2.66 -13.04
CA LYS A 133 -7.57 2.11 -12.28
C LYS A 133 -7.40 0.62 -11.99
N SER A 134 -7.13 -0.17 -13.03
CA SER A 134 -6.88 -1.62 -12.92
C SER A 134 -5.58 -1.92 -12.16
N ILE A 135 -4.54 -1.10 -12.32
CA ILE A 135 -3.30 -1.26 -11.53
C ILE A 135 -3.59 -1.08 -10.03
N ILE A 136 -4.38 -0.07 -9.64
CA ILE A 136 -4.74 0.17 -8.24
C ILE A 136 -5.55 -1.01 -7.68
N VAL A 137 -6.47 -1.58 -8.46
CA VAL A 137 -7.20 -2.80 -8.11
C VAL A 137 -6.24 -3.97 -7.85
N MET A 138 -5.26 -4.20 -8.73
CA MET A 138 -4.27 -5.26 -8.54
C MET A 138 -3.44 -5.10 -7.26
N LEU A 139 -3.12 -3.86 -6.90
CA LEU A 139 -2.37 -3.54 -5.68
C LEU A 139 -3.21 -3.71 -4.41
N TYR A 140 -4.46 -3.28 -4.45
CA TYR A 140 -5.38 -3.35 -3.32
C TYR A 140 -5.99 -4.75 -3.19
N GLU A 141 -6.88 -5.16 -4.09
CA GLU A 141 -7.60 -6.43 -3.96
C GLU A 141 -6.67 -7.64 -4.13
N GLY A 142 -5.86 -7.63 -5.19
CA GLY A 142 -4.88 -8.68 -5.45
C GLY A 142 -3.70 -8.64 -4.46
N GLY A 143 -3.54 -7.55 -3.72
CA GLY A 143 -2.44 -7.39 -2.76
C GLY A 143 -1.07 -7.43 -3.42
N LEU A 144 -0.92 -7.09 -4.71
CA LEU A 144 0.38 -7.15 -5.40
C LEU A 144 1.33 -6.06 -4.90
N ARG A 145 2.64 -6.32 -5.02
CA ARG A 145 3.64 -5.24 -4.98
C ARG A 145 3.58 -4.45 -6.27
N ARG A 146 3.96 -3.18 -6.19
CA ARG A 146 4.07 -2.28 -7.35
C ARG A 146 4.76 -2.91 -8.56
N CYS A 147 5.96 -3.46 -8.38
CA CYS A 147 6.69 -4.04 -9.51
C CYS A 147 6.09 -5.36 -10.01
N GLU A 148 5.41 -6.13 -9.15
CA GLU A 148 4.70 -7.34 -9.58
C GLU A 148 3.55 -6.94 -10.51
N ALA A 149 2.72 -5.98 -10.09
CA ALA A 149 1.58 -5.52 -10.89
C ALA A 149 2.01 -4.95 -12.24
N LEU A 150 3.08 -4.13 -12.26
CA LEU A 150 3.58 -3.49 -13.49
C LEU A 150 4.31 -4.45 -14.43
N SER A 151 4.66 -5.66 -13.98
CA SER A 151 5.36 -6.67 -14.80
C SER A 151 4.42 -7.76 -15.33
N LEU A 152 3.11 -7.67 -15.05
CA LEU A 152 2.14 -8.64 -15.53
C LEU A 152 2.05 -8.62 -17.05
N LYS A 153 1.86 -9.81 -17.63
CA LYS A 153 1.53 -10.01 -19.03
C LYS A 153 0.05 -10.28 -19.21
N TYR A 154 -0.47 -10.07 -20.41
CA TYR A 154 -1.88 -10.33 -20.72
C TYR A 154 -2.25 -11.78 -20.42
N GLY A 155 -1.39 -12.74 -20.79
CA GLY A 155 -1.57 -14.17 -20.53
C GLY A 155 -1.41 -14.61 -19.08
N ASP A 156 -1.05 -13.69 -18.17
CA ASP A 156 -1.04 -13.96 -16.73
C ASP A 156 -2.43 -13.82 -16.11
N VAL A 157 -3.38 -13.18 -16.80
CA VAL A 157 -4.77 -13.03 -16.37
C VAL A 157 -5.62 -14.12 -17.01
N GLU A 158 -6.31 -14.89 -16.19
CA GLU A 158 -7.17 -15.99 -16.61
C GLU A 158 -8.57 -15.80 -16.04
N ASP A 159 -9.59 -16.05 -16.85
CA ASP A 159 -10.97 -16.06 -16.37
C ASP A 159 -11.15 -17.10 -15.26
N TRP A 160 -12.06 -16.76 -14.37
CA TRP A 160 -12.55 -17.61 -13.30
C TRP A 160 -14.07 -17.40 -13.19
N ASP A 161 -14.79 -18.40 -12.68
CA ASP A 161 -16.26 -18.41 -12.60
C ASP A 161 -16.84 -17.16 -11.91
N ILE A 162 -16.16 -16.65 -10.88
CA ILE A 162 -16.58 -15.47 -10.13
C ILE A 162 -15.70 -14.24 -10.34
N GLY A 163 -14.72 -14.28 -11.26
CA GLY A 163 -13.79 -13.17 -11.47
C GLY A 163 -12.56 -13.54 -12.29
N TYR A 164 -11.38 -13.15 -11.82
CA TYR A 164 -10.11 -13.42 -12.49
C TYR A 164 -9.07 -14.05 -11.56
N ARG A 165 -8.31 -15.00 -12.10
CA ARG A 165 -7.06 -15.49 -11.53
C ARG A 165 -5.91 -14.75 -12.19
N VAL A 166 -4.96 -14.25 -11.39
CA VAL A 166 -3.78 -13.57 -11.91
C VAL A 166 -2.52 -14.23 -11.40
N ARG A 167 -1.72 -14.77 -12.33
CA ARG A 167 -0.47 -15.47 -12.03
C ARG A 167 0.69 -14.49 -11.92
N VAL A 168 1.20 -14.32 -10.71
CA VAL A 168 2.43 -13.55 -10.45
C VAL A 168 3.61 -14.51 -10.56
N LYS A 169 4.21 -14.58 -11.75
CA LYS A 169 5.37 -15.45 -12.04
C LYS A 169 6.67 -14.92 -11.42
N TYR A 170 6.91 -13.62 -11.54
CA TYR A 170 8.15 -12.98 -11.10
C TYR A 170 7.92 -12.09 -9.88
N SER A 171 8.65 -12.36 -8.80
CA SER A 171 8.63 -11.51 -7.61
C SER A 171 9.88 -11.67 -6.77
N LYS A 172 10.24 -10.62 -5.99
CA LYS A 172 11.15 -10.76 -4.83
C LYS A 172 10.54 -11.68 -3.74
N SER A 173 9.22 -11.88 -3.78
CA SER A 173 8.47 -12.88 -3.00
C SER A 173 8.27 -14.18 -3.75
N LEU A 174 7.51 -15.09 -3.15
CA LEU A 174 7.17 -16.34 -3.81
C LEU A 174 6.18 -16.09 -4.98
N PRO A 175 6.37 -16.78 -6.12
CA PRO A 175 5.38 -16.85 -7.19
C PRO A 175 4.04 -17.37 -6.64
N ARG A 176 2.93 -16.83 -7.13
CA ARG A 176 1.59 -17.14 -6.62
C ARG A 176 0.49 -16.71 -7.58
N THR A 177 -0.70 -17.23 -7.34
CA THR A 177 -1.93 -16.77 -7.98
C THR A 177 -2.71 -15.90 -7.00
N VAL A 178 -3.17 -14.75 -7.46
CA VAL A 178 -4.12 -13.90 -6.72
C VAL A 178 -5.45 -13.86 -7.44
N PHE A 179 -6.47 -13.33 -6.76
CA PHE A 179 -7.84 -13.31 -7.26
C PHE A 179 -8.38 -11.89 -7.28
N VAL A 180 -9.12 -11.55 -8.33
CA VAL A 180 -9.82 -10.27 -8.47
C VAL A 180 -11.30 -10.59 -8.69
N ILE A 181 -12.13 -10.23 -7.71
CA ILE A 181 -13.55 -10.60 -7.65
C ILE A 181 -14.39 -9.33 -7.52
N ARG A 182 -14.19 -8.57 -6.44
CA ARG A 182 -14.92 -7.33 -6.12
C ARG A 182 -14.80 -6.29 -7.24
N TYR A 183 -13.61 -6.18 -7.84
CA TYR A 183 -13.37 -5.25 -8.93
C TYR A 183 -13.14 -5.96 -10.27
N ALA A 184 -13.67 -7.18 -10.44
CA ALA A 184 -13.56 -7.91 -11.71
C ALA A 184 -14.08 -7.07 -12.89
N TYR A 185 -15.14 -6.28 -12.69
CA TYR A 185 -15.69 -5.37 -13.72
C TYR A 185 -14.67 -4.32 -14.19
N VAL A 186 -13.81 -3.82 -13.29
CA VAL A 186 -12.75 -2.85 -13.62
C VAL A 186 -11.68 -3.47 -14.50
N LEU A 187 -11.26 -4.69 -14.15
CA LEU A 187 -10.25 -5.42 -14.92
C LEU A 187 -10.82 -5.84 -16.28
N ARG A 188 -12.09 -6.27 -16.32
CA ARG A 188 -12.81 -6.59 -17.58
C ARG A 188 -12.85 -5.41 -18.53
N GLU A 189 -13.21 -4.22 -18.04
CA GLU A 189 -13.22 -2.98 -18.83
C GLU A 189 -11.84 -2.74 -19.47
N TRP A 190 -10.76 -2.88 -18.70
CA TRP A 190 -9.40 -2.73 -19.22
C TRP A 190 -9.05 -3.81 -20.26
N LEU A 191 -9.33 -5.07 -19.98
CA LEU A 191 -9.04 -6.18 -20.91
C LEU A 191 -9.78 -6.06 -22.24
N GLN A 192 -10.98 -5.46 -22.25
CA GLN A 192 -11.76 -5.16 -23.46
C GLN A 192 -11.14 -4.02 -24.28
N GLN A 193 -10.63 -2.99 -23.60
CA GLN A 193 -9.99 -1.82 -24.23
C GLN A 193 -8.50 -2.04 -24.56
N HIS A 194 -7.92 -3.16 -24.11
CA HIS A 194 -6.51 -3.46 -24.29
C HIS A 194 -6.18 -3.61 -25.78
N ARG A 195 -5.11 -2.95 -26.24
CA ARG A 195 -4.77 -2.86 -27.68
C ARG A 195 -4.43 -4.20 -28.34
N SER A 196 -3.97 -5.16 -27.56
CA SER A 196 -3.51 -6.48 -28.02
C SER A 196 -3.88 -7.55 -27.00
N LYS A 197 -4.23 -8.75 -27.45
CA LYS A 197 -4.59 -9.87 -26.55
C LYS A 197 -3.56 -11.00 -26.60
N GLU A 198 -2.37 -10.71 -27.13
CA GLU A 198 -1.27 -11.67 -27.17
C GLU A 198 -0.74 -11.96 -25.76
N ARG A 199 -0.43 -13.23 -25.48
CA ARG A 199 -0.13 -13.68 -24.11
C ARG A 199 1.10 -13.01 -23.50
N GLU A 200 2.10 -12.69 -24.32
CA GLU A 200 3.38 -12.13 -23.89
C GLU A 200 3.41 -10.60 -23.87
N ASP A 201 2.33 -9.94 -24.29
CA ASP A 201 2.23 -8.49 -24.22
C ASP A 201 2.05 -8.00 -22.78
N TRP A 202 2.60 -6.83 -22.49
CA TRP A 202 2.44 -6.20 -21.18
C TRP A 202 0.98 -5.91 -20.90
N LEU A 203 0.48 -6.32 -19.73
CA LEU A 203 -0.88 -6.02 -19.30
C LEU A 203 -1.10 -4.52 -19.07
N PHE A 204 -0.06 -3.81 -18.62
CA PHE A 204 -0.11 -2.38 -18.33
C PHE A 204 1.04 -1.65 -19.01
N TYR A 205 0.72 -0.87 -20.03
CA TYR A 205 1.69 -0.20 -20.89
C TYR A 205 1.45 1.31 -21.00
N ASN A 206 2.50 2.06 -21.36
CA ASN A 206 2.45 3.48 -21.67
C ASN A 206 1.99 3.71 -23.12
N THR A 207 1.89 4.96 -23.57
CA THR A 207 1.48 5.28 -24.95
C THR A 207 2.37 4.67 -26.03
N PHE A 208 3.62 4.34 -25.71
CA PHE A 208 4.59 3.71 -26.63
C PHE A 208 4.52 2.17 -26.59
N GLY A 209 3.73 1.59 -25.69
CA GLY A 209 3.63 0.13 -25.53
C GLY A 209 4.64 -0.52 -24.60
N GLU A 210 5.46 0.28 -23.94
CA GLU A 210 6.40 -0.18 -22.93
C GLU A 210 5.70 -0.31 -21.57
N PRO A 211 6.19 -1.15 -20.64
CA PRO A 211 5.56 -1.30 -19.34
C PRO A 211 5.56 0.03 -18.57
N ILE A 212 4.45 0.30 -17.86
CA ILE A 212 4.32 1.53 -17.08
C ILE A 212 5.43 1.59 -16.03
N ARG A 213 6.16 2.71 -16.00
CA ARG A 213 7.24 2.93 -15.05
C ARG A 213 6.69 3.08 -13.62
N PRO A 214 7.37 2.53 -12.59
CA PRO A 214 6.96 2.67 -11.19
C PRO A 214 6.79 4.12 -10.70
N SER A 215 7.62 5.03 -11.22
CA SER A 215 7.55 6.47 -10.93
C SER A 215 6.29 7.10 -11.53
N ALA A 216 5.89 6.71 -12.74
CA ALA A 216 4.70 7.21 -13.41
C ALA A 216 3.43 6.86 -12.63
N LEU A 217 3.30 5.60 -12.16
CA LEU A 217 2.19 5.19 -11.29
C LEU A 217 2.15 6.00 -9.98
N THR A 218 3.31 6.17 -9.33
CA THR A 218 3.39 6.90 -8.06
C THR A 218 2.97 8.36 -8.24
N MET A 219 3.43 8.99 -9.33
CA MET A 219 3.07 10.35 -9.69
C MET A 219 1.58 10.49 -10.06
N TYR A 220 1.03 9.50 -10.78
CA TYR A 220 -0.38 9.45 -11.13
C TYR A 220 -1.26 9.42 -9.88
N ILE A 221 -1.01 8.47 -8.96
CA ILE A 221 -1.75 8.34 -7.71
C ILE A 221 -1.64 9.64 -6.91
N HIS A 222 -0.44 10.21 -6.79
CA HIS A 222 -0.23 11.44 -6.05
C HIS A 222 -1.02 12.63 -6.61
N ARG A 223 -0.99 12.83 -7.93
CA ARG A 223 -1.76 13.90 -8.60
C ARG A 223 -3.27 13.67 -8.46
N LEU A 224 -3.72 12.42 -8.57
CA LEU A 224 -5.13 12.08 -8.41
C LEU A 224 -5.59 12.37 -6.98
N CYS A 225 -4.86 11.91 -5.97
CA CYS A 225 -5.15 12.17 -4.56
C CYS A 225 -5.31 13.67 -4.27
N LYS A 226 -4.36 14.50 -4.76
CA LYS A 226 -4.45 15.96 -4.63
C LYS A 226 -5.72 16.53 -5.25
N ARG A 227 -6.13 16.03 -6.42
CA ARG A 227 -7.33 16.48 -7.13
C ARG A 227 -8.62 16.14 -6.39
N ILE A 228 -8.69 14.97 -5.74
CA ILE A 228 -9.89 14.48 -5.07
C ILE A 228 -9.89 14.71 -3.55
N GLY A 229 -8.94 15.51 -3.03
CA GLY A 229 -8.86 15.89 -1.62
C GLY A 229 -8.39 14.76 -0.68
N LEU A 230 -7.65 13.77 -1.17
CA LEU A 230 -7.10 12.67 -0.36
C LEU A 230 -5.61 12.87 -0.05
N ASN A 231 -5.16 12.33 1.08
CA ASN A 231 -3.74 12.39 1.47
C ASN A 231 -2.88 11.44 0.62
N PRO A 232 -1.99 11.96 -0.26
CA PRO A 232 -1.17 11.11 -1.13
C PRO A 232 -0.18 10.22 -0.38
N LYS A 233 0.22 10.59 0.85
CA LYS A 233 1.17 9.83 1.66
C LYS A 233 0.59 8.50 2.15
N LEU A 234 -0.73 8.43 2.31
CA LEU A 234 -1.41 7.21 2.78
C LEU A 234 -1.72 6.25 1.64
N LEU A 235 -1.97 6.75 0.42
CA LEU A 235 -2.42 5.94 -0.73
C LEU A 235 -1.29 5.42 -1.60
N LEU A 236 -0.08 5.28 -1.04
CA LEU A 236 1.06 4.71 -1.75
C LEU A 236 0.82 3.23 -2.10
N PRO A 237 1.37 2.71 -3.21
CA PRO A 237 1.16 1.32 -3.65
C PRO A 237 1.38 0.25 -2.56
N HIS A 238 2.40 0.41 -1.72
CA HIS A 238 2.65 -0.53 -0.63
C HIS A 238 1.59 -0.43 0.48
N ASN A 239 1.08 0.76 0.78
CA ASN A 239 0.05 0.93 1.79
C ASN A 239 -1.29 0.30 1.37
N LEU A 240 -1.63 0.31 0.08
CA LEU A 240 -2.80 -0.40 -0.44
C LEU A 240 -2.72 -1.90 -0.15
N ARG A 241 -1.55 -2.50 -0.38
CA ARG A 241 -1.28 -3.88 -0.03
C ARG A 241 -1.32 -4.12 1.48
N HIS A 242 -0.74 -3.22 2.28
CA HIS A 242 -0.78 -3.34 3.75
C HIS A 242 -2.20 -3.25 4.27
N LEU A 243 -3.04 -2.37 3.71
CA LEU A 243 -4.45 -2.28 4.03
C LEU A 243 -5.15 -3.61 3.74
N ARG A 244 -4.99 -4.17 2.53
CA ARG A 244 -5.62 -5.45 2.19
C ARG A 244 -5.18 -6.58 3.12
N ALA A 245 -3.90 -6.65 3.44
CA ALA A 245 -3.37 -7.64 4.39
C ALA A 245 -3.98 -7.47 5.78
N THR A 246 -4.16 -6.22 6.24
CA THR A 246 -4.79 -5.91 7.52
C THR A 246 -6.27 -6.30 7.51
N GLU A 247 -7.01 -5.95 6.46
CA GLU A 247 -8.43 -6.31 6.29
C GLU A 247 -8.61 -7.83 6.30
N MET A 248 -7.86 -8.57 5.48
CA MET A 248 -7.96 -10.03 5.41
C MET A 248 -7.55 -10.73 6.71
N TYR A 249 -6.57 -10.18 7.43
CA TYR A 249 -6.20 -10.69 8.75
C TYR A 249 -7.33 -10.47 9.77
N LYS A 250 -7.93 -9.27 9.79
CA LYS A 250 -9.04 -8.91 10.69
C LYS A 250 -10.33 -9.67 10.39
N GLU A 251 -10.61 -9.96 9.12
CA GLU A 251 -11.77 -10.76 8.70
C GLU A 251 -11.73 -12.20 9.23
N ARG A 252 -10.57 -12.71 9.68
CA ARG A 252 -10.40 -14.03 10.33
C ARG A 252 -10.81 -15.25 9.51
N LYS A 253 -11.15 -15.07 8.24
CA LYS A 253 -11.45 -16.14 7.28
C LYS A 253 -10.20 -16.86 6.78
N PHE A 254 -9.04 -16.22 6.87
CA PHE A 254 -7.78 -16.77 6.39
C PHE A 254 -6.91 -17.21 7.56
N THR A 255 -6.41 -18.44 7.49
CA THR A 255 -5.28 -18.86 8.33
C THR A 255 -4.02 -18.11 7.92
N GLU A 256 -3.06 -18.03 8.84
CA GLU A 256 -1.79 -17.37 8.56
C GLU A 256 -1.02 -17.96 7.39
N LEU A 257 -1.06 -19.29 7.21
CA LEU A 257 -0.45 -19.95 6.06
C LEU A 257 -1.13 -19.55 4.75
N LEU A 258 -2.45 -19.39 4.75
CA LEU A 258 -3.18 -18.88 3.58
C LEU A 258 -2.81 -17.42 3.29
N LEU A 259 -2.67 -16.56 4.31
CA LEU A 259 -2.19 -15.20 4.11
C LEU A 259 -0.77 -15.18 3.54
N MET A 260 0.14 -16.00 4.08
CA MET A 260 1.50 -16.12 3.55
C MET A 260 1.50 -16.56 2.09
N LYS A 261 0.66 -17.53 1.71
CA LYS A 261 0.51 -17.98 0.32
C LYS A 261 -0.07 -16.89 -0.58
N TYR A 262 -1.14 -16.21 -0.14
CA TYR A 262 -1.82 -15.15 -0.90
C TYR A 262 -0.91 -13.94 -1.15
N PHE A 263 -0.18 -13.51 -0.12
CA PHE A 263 0.71 -12.36 -0.21
C PHE A 263 2.14 -12.73 -0.67
N GLY A 264 2.50 -14.02 -0.69
CA GLY A 264 3.84 -14.51 -1.07
C GLY A 264 4.91 -14.23 0.00
N TRP A 265 4.54 -14.17 1.27
CA TRP A 265 5.48 -13.93 2.36
C TRP A 265 6.34 -15.17 2.65
N LYS A 266 7.66 -14.98 2.75
CA LYS A 266 8.60 -16.06 3.10
C LYS A 266 8.68 -16.34 4.60
N THR A 267 8.30 -15.36 5.43
CA THR A 267 8.45 -15.44 6.89
C THR A 267 7.23 -14.84 7.59
N ARG A 268 6.91 -15.33 8.78
CA ARG A 268 5.83 -14.85 9.64
C ARG A 268 5.99 -13.41 10.13
N LYS A 269 7.19 -12.83 10.05
CA LYS A 269 7.49 -11.42 10.43
C LYS A 269 6.52 -10.39 9.86
N MET A 270 5.93 -10.65 8.69
CA MET A 270 4.95 -9.75 8.10
C MET A 270 3.60 -9.82 8.81
N ILE A 271 3.21 -10.99 9.32
CA ILE A 271 1.98 -11.18 10.09
C ILE A 271 2.08 -10.43 11.42
N ASP A 272 3.25 -10.45 12.06
CA ASP A 272 3.49 -9.74 13.34
C ASP A 272 3.22 -8.23 13.24
N VAL A 273 3.32 -7.64 12.04
CA VAL A 273 2.98 -6.23 11.79
C VAL A 273 1.47 -5.98 11.95
N TYR A 274 0.64 -6.97 11.61
CA TYR A 274 -0.83 -6.90 11.63
C TYR A 274 -1.46 -7.59 12.84
N ALA A 275 -0.71 -8.47 13.53
CA ALA A 275 -1.17 -9.29 14.65
C ALA A 275 -1.38 -8.52 15.96
N LYS A 276 -1.98 -7.32 15.89
CA LYS A 276 -2.43 -6.57 17.06
C LYS A 276 -3.88 -6.94 17.33
N ILE A 277 -4.06 -8.10 17.95
CA ILE A 277 -5.37 -8.55 18.42
C ILE A 277 -5.76 -7.68 19.61
N THR A 278 -6.90 -7.00 19.51
CA THR A 278 -7.50 -6.26 20.62
C THR A 278 -8.46 -7.15 21.41
N VAL A 279 -8.86 -6.71 22.60
CA VAL A 279 -9.88 -7.41 23.40
C VAL A 279 -11.23 -7.44 22.65
N ASP A 280 -11.58 -6.35 21.97
CA ASP A 280 -12.78 -6.28 21.12
C ASP A 280 -12.75 -7.33 20.02
N ASP A 281 -11.59 -7.49 19.37
CA ASP A 281 -11.40 -8.54 18.38
C ASP A 281 -11.63 -9.91 19.08
N LEU A 282 -10.99 -10.19 20.21
CA LEU A 282 -11.16 -11.47 20.92
C LEU A 282 -12.64 -11.77 21.21
N GLU A 283 -13.37 -10.81 21.78
CA GLU A 283 -14.80 -10.94 22.07
C GLU A 283 -15.62 -11.25 20.82
N GLU A 284 -15.35 -10.59 19.69
CA GLU A 284 -16.06 -10.83 18.44
C GLU A 284 -15.88 -12.26 17.94
N THR A 285 -14.66 -12.80 17.96
CA THR A 285 -14.43 -14.19 17.56
C THR A 285 -15.01 -15.20 18.55
N VAL A 286 -15.02 -14.89 19.85
CA VAL A 286 -15.71 -15.74 20.84
C VAL A 286 -17.22 -15.73 20.58
N ARG A 287 -17.80 -14.56 20.30
CA ARG A 287 -19.22 -14.43 19.92
C ARG A 287 -19.53 -15.26 18.66
N GLU A 288 -18.72 -15.14 17.61
CA GLU A 288 -18.85 -15.95 16.39
C GLU A 288 -18.74 -17.46 16.64
N LEU A 289 -17.81 -17.89 17.49
CA LEU A 289 -17.61 -19.31 17.85
C LEU A 289 -18.89 -19.91 18.47
N TYR A 290 -19.62 -19.13 19.27
CA TYR A 290 -20.88 -19.54 19.87
C TYR A 290 -22.11 -19.16 19.01
N GLY A 291 -21.91 -18.67 17.78
CA GLY A 291 -23.00 -18.25 16.89
C GLY A 291 -23.78 -17.02 17.37
N ILE A 292 -23.25 -16.27 18.32
CA ILE A 292 -23.85 -15.06 18.87
C ILE A 292 -23.53 -13.91 17.92
N LYS A 293 -24.51 -13.50 17.10
CA LYS A 293 -24.34 -12.30 16.28
C LYS A 293 -24.28 -11.08 17.19
N LYS A 294 -23.29 -10.23 16.99
CA LYS A 294 -23.28 -8.89 17.58
C LYS A 294 -24.54 -8.18 17.07
N GLU A 295 -25.45 -7.81 17.98
CA GLU A 295 -26.54 -6.91 17.61
C GLU A 295 -25.89 -5.64 17.06
N GLU A 296 -26.07 -5.37 15.76
CA GLU A 296 -25.77 -4.04 15.23
C GLU A 296 -26.61 -3.08 16.07
N ARG A 297 -25.94 -2.29 16.91
CA ARG A 297 -26.60 -1.21 17.65
C ARG A 297 -27.15 -0.26 16.60
N LYS A 298 -28.41 -0.47 16.22
CA LYS A 298 -29.11 0.37 15.25
C LYS A 298 -29.01 1.79 15.78
N THR A 299 -28.33 2.61 15.01
CA THR A 299 -28.08 3.98 15.41
C THR A 299 -29.35 4.75 15.13
N LEU A 300 -30.01 5.24 16.17
CA LEU A 300 -31.21 6.06 16.02
C LEU A 300 -30.78 7.51 15.85
N PHE A 301 -31.47 8.23 14.99
CA PHE A 301 -31.32 9.68 14.86
C PHE A 301 -32.55 10.37 15.44
N CYS A 302 -32.34 11.51 16.08
CA CYS A 302 -33.45 12.26 16.65
C CYS A 302 -34.33 12.79 15.50
N PRO A 303 -35.64 12.50 15.47
CA PRO A 303 -36.52 12.98 14.40
C PRO A 303 -36.63 14.50 14.37
N LYS A 304 -36.35 15.19 15.50
CA LYS A 304 -36.47 16.64 15.62
C LYS A 304 -35.18 17.38 15.26
N CYS A 305 -34.02 16.88 15.69
CA CYS A 305 -32.76 17.64 15.59
C CYS A 305 -31.61 16.89 14.90
N GLY A 306 -31.86 15.66 14.44
CA GLY A 306 -30.88 14.84 13.72
C GLY A 306 -29.71 14.33 14.57
N LEU A 307 -29.72 14.53 15.90
CA LEU A 307 -28.65 14.04 16.77
C LEU A 307 -28.61 12.50 16.74
N ARG A 308 -27.40 11.94 16.63
CA ARG A 308 -27.13 10.53 16.84
C ARG A 308 -27.38 10.14 18.29
N ILE A 309 -28.27 9.19 18.53
CA ILE A 309 -28.70 8.76 19.85
C ILE A 309 -28.40 7.27 20.06
N GLU A 310 -28.00 6.92 21.30
CA GLU A 310 -27.86 5.53 21.72
C GLU A 310 -29.23 4.86 21.90
N PHE A 311 -29.31 3.57 21.57
CA PHE A 311 -30.57 2.81 21.49
C PHE A 311 -31.43 2.84 22.77
N SER A 312 -30.83 3.08 23.94
CA SER A 312 -31.51 3.08 25.25
C SER A 312 -32.02 4.45 25.71
N ALA A 313 -31.78 5.55 24.98
CA ALA A 313 -32.16 6.88 25.45
C ALA A 313 -33.66 7.14 25.27
N GLN A 314 -34.37 7.44 26.36
CA GLN A 314 -35.79 7.82 26.35
C GLN A 314 -36.03 9.27 25.91
N TYR A 315 -34.98 10.10 25.93
CA TYR A 315 -35.03 11.50 25.54
C TYR A 315 -33.78 11.88 24.76
N CYS A 316 -33.93 12.73 23.74
CA CYS A 316 -32.80 13.28 23.01
C CYS A 316 -31.99 14.24 23.90
N PRO A 317 -30.69 13.99 24.14
CA PRO A 317 -29.89 14.80 25.06
C PRO A 317 -29.64 16.23 24.56
N ARG A 318 -29.89 16.51 23.27
CA ARG A 318 -29.72 17.86 22.70
C ARG A 318 -31.00 18.70 22.68
N CYS A 319 -32.16 18.10 22.40
CA CYS A 319 -33.40 18.88 22.22
C CYS A 319 -34.56 18.43 23.11
N GLY A 320 -34.33 17.47 24.01
CA GLY A 320 -35.32 17.01 24.98
C GLY A 320 -36.49 16.22 24.39
N THR A 321 -36.48 15.93 23.09
CA THR A 321 -37.55 15.17 22.42
C THR A 321 -37.63 13.77 23.01
N LYS A 322 -38.82 13.37 23.50
CA LYS A 322 -39.09 12.00 23.93
C LYS A 322 -38.97 11.05 22.74
N LEU A 323 -38.22 9.97 22.92
CA LEU A 323 -37.92 8.98 21.90
C LEU A 323 -38.68 7.72 22.27
N ASP A 324 -39.74 7.41 21.53
CA ASP A 324 -40.39 6.11 21.62
C ASP A 324 -39.70 5.16 20.64
N THR A 325 -38.88 4.26 21.19
CA THR A 325 -38.01 3.38 20.42
C THR A 325 -38.78 2.41 19.53
N GLU A 326 -40.03 2.03 19.89
CA GLU A 326 -40.87 1.16 19.07
C GLU A 326 -41.59 1.95 17.97
N GLU A 327 -42.14 3.14 18.28
CA GLU A 327 -42.79 3.99 17.27
C GLU A 327 -41.80 4.49 16.20
N LEU A 328 -40.56 4.81 16.61
CA LEU A 328 -39.46 5.18 15.70
C LEU A 328 -39.04 4.01 14.81
N ARG A 329 -39.07 2.78 15.33
CA ARG A 329 -38.73 1.57 14.59
C ARG A 329 -39.77 1.25 13.53
N GLU A 330 -41.06 1.34 13.87
CA GLU A 330 -42.13 1.19 12.89
C GLU A 330 -42.11 2.31 11.85
N LYS A 331 -41.81 3.56 12.23
CA LYS A 331 -41.66 4.66 11.27
C LYS A 331 -40.49 4.44 10.32
N ALA A 332 -39.33 4.04 10.83
CA ALA A 332 -38.15 3.74 10.00
C ALA A 332 -38.40 2.56 9.04
N LEU A 333 -39.04 1.48 9.51
CA LEU A 333 -39.42 0.34 8.67
C LEU A 333 -40.44 0.74 7.60
N ARG A 334 -41.45 1.54 7.96
CA ARG A 334 -42.45 2.07 7.00
C ARG A 334 -41.83 3.02 5.98
N GLU A 335 -40.86 3.84 6.38
CA GLU A 335 -40.12 4.71 5.46
C GLU A 335 -39.22 3.92 4.52
N GLU A 336 -38.54 2.89 5.01
CA GLU A 336 -37.71 1.99 4.21
C GLU A 336 -38.55 1.20 3.18
N GLU A 337 -39.71 0.69 3.58
CA GLU A 337 -40.68 0.05 2.67
C GLU A 337 -41.21 1.03 1.62
N ARG A 338 -41.56 2.26 2.02
CA ARG A 338 -41.98 3.32 1.09
C ARG A 338 -40.86 3.66 0.11
N PHE A 339 -39.62 3.76 0.57
CA PHE A 339 -38.46 4.05 -0.25
C PHE A 339 -38.19 2.94 -1.27
N ILE A 340 -38.24 1.67 -0.85
CA ILE A 340 -38.12 0.51 -1.74
C ILE A 340 -39.25 0.51 -2.79
N LYS A 341 -40.49 0.82 -2.40
CA LYS A 341 -41.63 0.91 -3.32
C LYS A 341 -41.45 2.05 -4.33
N LEU A 342 -40.95 3.20 -3.89
CA LEU A 342 -40.59 4.33 -4.75
C LEU A 342 -39.50 3.95 -5.76
N LEU A 343 -38.44 3.27 -5.31
CA LEU A 343 -37.36 2.80 -6.19
C LEU A 343 -37.88 1.84 -7.26
N ARG A 344 -38.78 0.91 -6.92
CA ARG A 344 -39.42 0.01 -7.90
C ARG A 344 -40.27 0.76 -8.93
N LEU A 345 -41.00 1.78 -8.50
CA LEU A 345 -41.79 2.63 -9.40
C LEU A 345 -40.89 3.47 -10.32
N LEU A 346 -39.77 3.96 -9.80
CA LEU A 346 -38.74 4.67 -10.55
C LEU A 346 -38.09 3.77 -11.58
N GLU A 347 -37.71 2.55 -11.19
CA GLU A 347 -37.16 1.54 -12.09
C GLU A 347 -38.12 1.24 -13.25
N LYS A 348 -39.43 1.09 -12.95
CA LYS A 348 -40.45 0.88 -13.98
C LYS A 348 -40.56 2.08 -14.92
N LYS A 349 -40.62 3.31 -14.39
CA LYS A 349 -40.70 4.52 -15.23
C LYS A 349 -39.45 4.77 -16.07
N ILE A 350 -38.26 4.42 -15.57
CA ILE A 350 -37.00 4.49 -16.32
C ILE A 350 -36.99 3.45 -17.45
N ARG A 351 -37.55 2.26 -17.20
CA ARG A 351 -37.71 1.23 -18.23
C ARG A 351 -38.67 1.67 -19.34
N ASP A 352 -39.74 2.37 -18.97
CA ASP A 352 -40.74 2.88 -19.90
C ASP A 352 -40.26 4.14 -20.67
N ASN A 353 -39.33 4.93 -20.09
CA ASN A 353 -38.70 6.08 -20.74
C ASN A 353 -37.22 6.20 -20.35
N PRO A 354 -36.29 5.71 -21.17
CA PRO A 354 -34.85 5.74 -20.88
C PRO A 354 -34.25 7.14 -20.75
N GLU A 355 -34.85 8.16 -21.37
CA GLU A 355 -34.40 9.56 -21.28
C GLU A 355 -34.67 10.19 -19.90
N LEU A 356 -35.52 9.57 -19.06
CA LEU A 356 -35.69 10.03 -17.68
C LEU A 356 -34.40 9.88 -16.87
N LEU A 357 -33.59 8.86 -17.18
CA LEU A 357 -32.36 8.58 -16.47
C LEU A 357 -31.33 9.72 -16.63
N SER A 358 -31.19 10.27 -17.84
CA SER A 358 -30.29 11.40 -18.09
C SER A 358 -30.73 12.66 -17.36
N LYS A 359 -32.04 12.98 -17.39
CA LYS A 359 -32.60 14.12 -16.67
C LYS A 359 -32.45 14.00 -15.15
N ILE A 360 -32.64 12.81 -14.59
CA ILE A 360 -32.42 12.56 -13.15
C ILE A 360 -30.94 12.72 -12.79
N LEU A 361 -30.03 12.17 -13.60
CA LEU A 361 -28.59 12.30 -13.38
C LEU A 361 -28.13 13.75 -13.44
N ASP A 362 -28.72 14.58 -14.30
CA ASP A 362 -28.39 15.99 -14.40
C ASP A 362 -28.93 16.81 -13.21
N LEU A 363 -30.12 16.48 -12.70
CA LEU A 363 -30.65 17.05 -11.45
C LEU A 363 -29.79 16.70 -10.23
N VAL A 364 -29.35 15.44 -10.11
CA VAL A 364 -28.48 14.99 -9.01
C VAL A 364 -27.10 15.66 -9.09
N LYS A 365 -26.55 15.85 -10.30
CA LYS A 365 -25.30 16.61 -10.47
C LYS A 365 -25.45 18.07 -10.08
N ALA A 366 -26.57 18.71 -10.41
CA ALA A 366 -26.83 20.10 -10.03
C ALA A 366 -26.89 20.27 -8.50
N ASP A 367 -27.51 19.32 -7.80
CA ASP A 367 -27.64 19.36 -6.33
C ASP A 367 -26.34 19.00 -5.60
N LEU A 368 -25.52 18.10 -6.17
CA LEU A 368 -24.17 17.84 -5.65
C LEU A 368 -23.22 19.03 -5.80
N ASN A 369 -23.44 19.88 -6.81
CA ASN A 369 -22.64 21.09 -7.04
C ASN A 369 -23.11 22.26 -6.16
N SER A 370 -24.41 22.36 -5.84
CA SER A 370 -24.93 23.37 -4.91
C SER A 370 -24.45 23.14 -3.48
N GLN A 371 -24.38 21.89 -3.02
CA GLN A 371 -23.85 21.52 -1.69
C GLN A 371 -22.32 21.65 -1.54
N GLN A 372 -21.58 21.82 -2.64
CA GLN A 372 -20.13 22.12 -2.62
C GLN A 372 -19.83 23.63 -2.66
N SER A 373 -20.85 24.46 -2.85
CA SER A 373 -20.76 25.92 -2.96
C SER A 373 -21.21 26.66 -1.68
N THR A 374 -21.49 25.91 -0.60
CA THR A 374 -21.72 26.38 0.79
C THR A 374 -20.68 25.73 1.68
#